data_AF-A0A1H8E894-F1
#
_entry.id   AF-A0A1H8E894-F1
#
_cell.length_a   1.000
_cell.length_b   1.000
_cell.length_c   1.000
_cell.angle_alpha   90.00
_cell.angle_beta   90.00
_cell.angle_gamma   90.00
#
_symmetry.space_group_name_H-M   'P 1'
#
loop_
_entity.id
_entity.type
_entity.pdbx_description
1 polymer ?
#
loop_
_entity_poly.entity_id
_entity_poly.type
_entity_poly.pdbx_seq_one_letter_code
_entity_poly.pdbx_strand_id
1 'polypeptide(L)'
;MNSNVATLKLAGVPAVSRAEESQAKLREWQRAGTLLSFVYARSLGGLLQTGHGRIVALSDTGLTLDAGGSSLFVVLLDARYDDSPQIFFTATLSGHFRVPGVNISLGNHDWLFFSADQVPKGVMLSRDNVPKLR
;
A
#
# COMPACT_ATOMS: atom_id res chain seq x y z
N MET A 1 -36.46 -49.65 9.28
CA MET A 1 -36.71 -48.21 9.01
C MET A 1 -35.36 -47.53 8.98
N ASN A 2 -34.81 -47.28 7.79
CA ASN A 2 -33.46 -46.71 7.61
C ASN A 2 -33.59 -45.20 7.39
N SER A 3 -33.17 -44.41 8.37
CA SER A 3 -33.07 -42.96 8.24
C SER A 3 -31.70 -42.61 7.65
N ASN A 4 -31.64 -42.35 6.35
CA ASN A 4 -30.49 -41.75 5.69
C ASN A 4 -30.46 -40.25 6.01
N VAL A 5 -29.60 -39.83 6.93
CA VAL A 5 -29.27 -38.42 7.12
C VAL A 5 -28.16 -38.06 6.15
N ALA A 6 -28.52 -37.37 5.06
CA ALA A 6 -27.56 -36.78 4.14
C ALA A 6 -26.91 -35.56 4.80
N THR A 7 -25.67 -35.71 5.25
CA THR A 7 -24.83 -34.58 5.67
C THR A 7 -24.41 -33.79 4.44
N LEU A 8 -25.10 -32.67 4.18
CA LEU A 8 -24.67 -31.65 3.22
C LEU A 8 -23.35 -31.03 3.71
N LYS A 9 -22.26 -31.41 3.06
CA LYS A 9 -20.93 -30.82 3.25
C LYS A 9 -20.99 -29.40 2.65
N LEU A 10 -21.12 -28.39 3.51
CA LEU A 10 -20.99 -26.99 3.12
C LEU A 10 -19.56 -26.80 2.57
N ALA A 11 -19.41 -26.69 1.26
CA ALA A 11 -18.14 -26.35 0.64
C ALA A 11 -17.78 -24.93 1.08
N GLY A 12 -16.81 -24.81 1.98
CA GLY A 12 -16.27 -23.52 2.38
C GLY A 12 -15.74 -22.79 1.16
N VAL A 13 -16.21 -21.55 0.95
CA VAL A 13 -15.61 -20.64 -0.02
C VAL A 13 -14.11 -20.57 0.29
N PRO A 14 -13.20 -20.77 -0.68
CA PRO A 14 -11.78 -20.67 -0.40
C PRO A 14 -11.48 -19.27 0.15
N ALA A 15 -10.88 -19.21 1.34
CA ALA A 15 -10.40 -17.96 1.90
C ALA A 15 -9.31 -17.44 0.96
N VAL A 16 -9.61 -16.35 0.26
CA VAL A 16 -8.62 -15.62 -0.54
C VAL A 16 -7.51 -15.19 0.42
N SER A 17 -6.26 -15.42 0.04
CA SER A 17 -5.14 -15.00 0.87
C SER A 17 -5.14 -13.48 1.00
N ARG A 18 -4.71 -12.96 2.16
CA ARG A 18 -4.60 -11.51 2.41
C ARG A 18 -3.78 -10.78 1.34
N ALA A 19 -2.80 -11.46 0.75
CA ALA A 19 -2.00 -10.93 -0.36
C ALA A 19 -2.83 -10.77 -1.64
N GLU A 20 -3.68 -11.76 -1.98
CA GLU A 20 -4.60 -11.67 -3.12
C GLU A 20 -5.64 -10.57 -2.92
N GLU A 21 -6.16 -10.38 -1.70
CA GLU A 21 -7.06 -9.27 -1.37
C GLU A 21 -6.38 -7.90 -1.57
N SER A 22 -5.13 -7.78 -1.11
CA SER A 22 -4.32 -6.57 -1.28
C SER A 22 -4.07 -6.26 -2.75
N GLN A 23 -3.75 -7.27 -3.56
CA GLN A 23 -3.58 -7.12 -5.00
C GLN A 23 -4.89 -6.77 -5.72
N ALA A 24 -6.01 -7.39 -5.31
CA ALA A 24 -7.33 -7.08 -5.85
C ALA A 24 -7.68 -5.59 -5.60
N LYS A 25 -7.37 -5.07 -4.41
CA LYS A 25 -7.56 -3.66 -4.05
C LYS A 25 -6.70 -2.71 -4.90
N LEU A 26 -5.43 -3.06 -5.17
CA LEU A 26 -4.59 -2.28 -6.09
C LEU A 26 -5.17 -2.26 -7.51
N ARG A 27 -5.68 -3.39 -8.01
CA ARG A 27 -6.34 -3.49 -9.33
C ARG A 27 -7.65 -2.72 -9.37
N GLU A 28 -8.40 -2.69 -8.27
CA GLU A 28 -9.60 -1.85 -8.13
C GLU A 28 -9.23 -0.37 -8.26
N TRP A 29 -8.27 0.11 -7.48
CA TRP A 29 -7.81 1.50 -7.54
C TRP A 29 -7.24 1.90 -8.91
N GLN A 30 -6.50 1.00 -9.56
CA GLN A 30 -6.05 1.20 -10.94
C GLN A 30 -7.25 1.39 -11.89
N ARG A 31 -8.22 0.47 -11.89
CA ARG A 31 -9.39 0.52 -12.78
C ARG A 31 -10.24 1.77 -12.55
N ALA A 32 -10.37 2.20 -11.29
CA ALA A 32 -11.12 3.39 -10.92
C ALA A 32 -10.36 4.70 -11.21
N GLY A 33 -9.06 4.64 -11.54
CA GLY A 33 -8.23 5.84 -11.69
C GLY A 33 -8.11 6.64 -10.38
N THR A 34 -8.16 5.94 -9.24
CA THR A 34 -8.13 6.55 -7.91
C THR A 34 -6.85 7.34 -7.73
N LEU A 35 -6.97 8.60 -7.29
CA LEU A 35 -5.82 9.39 -6.86
C LEU A 35 -5.40 8.87 -5.47
N LEU A 36 -4.21 8.27 -5.41
CA LEU A 36 -3.67 7.67 -4.19
C LEU A 36 -2.58 8.56 -3.62
N SER A 37 -2.53 8.70 -2.30
CA SER A 37 -1.30 9.09 -1.61
C SER A 37 -0.35 7.89 -1.58
N PHE A 38 0.94 8.13 -1.79
CA PHE A 38 1.95 7.07 -1.72
C PHE A 38 3.16 7.45 -0.89
N VAL A 39 3.82 6.43 -0.34
CA VAL A 39 5.16 6.49 0.24
C VAL A 39 6.02 5.44 -0.44
N TYR A 40 7.23 5.83 -0.85
CA TYR A 40 8.28 4.93 -1.32
C TYR A 40 9.53 5.15 -0.47
N ALA A 41 10.00 4.09 0.18
CA ALA A 41 11.20 4.13 0.99
C ALA A 41 12.22 3.12 0.46
N ARG A 42 13.43 3.60 0.19
CA ARG A 42 14.55 2.74 -0.20
C ARG A 42 15.33 2.23 1.00
N SER A 43 15.61 0.93 1.00
CA SER A 43 16.58 0.31 1.89
C SER A 43 17.98 0.90 1.63
N LEU A 44 18.83 0.92 2.65
CA LEU A 44 20.25 1.36 2.59
C LEU A 44 20.51 2.88 2.48
N GLY A 45 19.55 3.72 2.87
CA GLY A 45 19.88 5.05 3.38
C GLY A 45 19.59 6.23 2.44
N GLY A 46 18.32 6.59 2.35
CA GLY A 46 18.01 8.03 2.43
C GLY A 46 16.97 8.58 1.48
N LEU A 47 16.44 7.78 0.56
CA LEU A 47 15.33 8.25 -0.27
C LEU A 47 14.00 7.76 0.31
N LEU A 48 13.29 8.69 0.93
CA LEU A 48 11.86 8.59 1.19
C LEU A 48 11.16 9.59 0.28
N GLN A 49 10.34 9.08 -0.64
CA GLN A 49 9.53 9.88 -1.53
C GLN A 49 8.07 9.73 -1.13
N THR A 50 7.37 10.85 -1.05
CA THR A 50 5.92 10.87 -0.83
C THR A 50 5.27 11.73 -1.90
N GLY A 51 4.02 11.45 -2.20
CA GLY A 51 3.30 12.21 -3.20
C GLY A 51 1.91 11.67 -3.45
N HIS A 52 1.33 12.12 -4.56
CA HIS A 52 0.04 11.64 -5.04
C HIS A 52 0.20 11.14 -6.47
N GLY A 53 -0.51 10.07 -6.82
CA GLY A 53 -0.49 9.54 -8.17
C GLY A 53 -1.59 8.53 -8.43
N ARG A 54 -1.69 8.09 -9.68
CA ARG A 54 -2.63 7.07 -10.14
C ARG A 54 -1.86 5.87 -10.67
N ILE A 55 -2.30 4.67 -10.33
CA ILE A 55 -1.74 3.45 -10.91
C ILE A 55 -2.24 3.38 -12.35
N VAL A 56 -1.34 3.55 -13.32
CA VAL A 56 -1.68 3.51 -14.76
C VAL A 56 -1.42 2.15 -15.38
N ALA A 57 -0.49 1.38 -14.80
CA ALA A 57 -0.25 -0.01 -15.17
C ALA A 57 0.09 -0.85 -13.94
N LEU A 58 -0.47 -2.06 -13.89
CA LEU A 58 -0.20 -3.06 -12.85
C LEU A 58 -0.19 -4.45 -13.47
N SER A 59 0.92 -5.15 -13.32
CA SER A 59 1.10 -6.55 -13.66
C SER A 59 1.67 -7.30 -12.46
N ASP A 60 1.88 -8.61 -12.61
CA ASP A 60 2.44 -9.43 -11.53
C ASP A 60 3.91 -9.11 -11.26
N THR A 61 4.60 -8.44 -12.20
CA THR A 61 6.03 -8.13 -12.13
C THR A 61 6.34 -6.63 -12.11
N GLY A 62 5.34 -5.76 -12.29
CA GLY A 62 5.58 -4.33 -12.41
C GLY A 62 4.38 -3.46 -12.06
N LEU A 63 4.68 -2.27 -11.53
CA LEU A 63 3.71 -1.22 -11.25
C LEU A 63 4.23 0.10 -11.85
N THR A 64 3.34 0.84 -12.49
CA THR A 64 3.60 2.21 -12.96
C THR A 64 2.61 3.17 -12.33
N LEU A 65 3.14 4.22 -11.71
CA LEU A 65 2.37 5.32 -11.13
C LEU A 65 2.61 6.59 -11.95
N ASP A 66 1.53 7.25 -12.36
CA ASP A 66 1.56 8.63 -12.87
C ASP A 66 1.38 9.61 -11.72
N ALA A 67 2.38 10.47 -11.49
CA ALA A 67 2.42 11.46 -10.42
C ALA A 67 2.27 12.91 -10.93
N GLY A 68 1.55 13.12 -12.04
CA GLY A 68 1.13 14.46 -12.49
C GLY A 68 2.28 15.32 -13.05
N GLY A 69 3.28 14.68 -13.65
CA GLY A 69 4.46 15.33 -14.24
C GLY A 69 5.70 14.43 -14.28
N SER A 70 5.65 13.32 -13.56
CA SER A 70 6.65 12.25 -13.61
C SER A 70 5.97 10.89 -13.45
N SER A 71 6.67 9.82 -13.86
CA SER A 71 6.21 8.45 -13.68
C SER A 71 7.17 7.69 -12.77
N LEU A 72 6.63 6.96 -11.80
CA LEU A 72 7.38 6.01 -10.98
C LEU A 72 7.15 4.60 -11.54
N PHE A 73 8.24 3.93 -11.89
CA PHE A 73 8.24 2.53 -12.32
C PHE A 73 8.83 1.66 -11.23
N VAL A 74 8.11 0.61 -10.83
CA VAL A 74 8.47 -0.27 -9.72
C VAL A 74 8.46 -1.71 -10.21
N VAL A 75 9.53 -2.44 -9.90
CA VAL A 75 9.64 -3.88 -10.15
C VAL A 75 9.04 -4.63 -8.95
N LEU A 76 8.09 -5.53 -9.21
CA LEU A 76 7.37 -6.31 -8.19
C LEU A 76 7.85 -7.76 -8.09
N LEU A 77 8.99 -8.10 -8.69
CA LEU A 77 9.58 -9.42 -8.52
C LEU A 77 9.84 -9.68 -7.03
N ASP A 78 9.37 -10.83 -6.55
CA ASP A 78 9.39 -11.25 -5.14
C ASP A 78 8.68 -10.29 -4.17
N ALA A 79 7.76 -9.46 -4.67
CA ALA A 79 6.99 -8.55 -3.84
C ALA A 79 6.01 -9.29 -2.91
N ARG A 80 5.89 -8.79 -1.68
CA ARG A 80 4.93 -9.25 -0.68
C ARG A 80 3.94 -8.13 -0.40
N TYR A 81 2.67 -8.50 -0.29
CA TYR A 81 1.56 -7.56 -0.15
C TYR A 81 0.87 -7.75 1.20
N ASP A 82 0.53 -6.66 1.86
CA ASP A 82 -0.32 -6.68 3.04
C ASP A 82 -1.23 -5.43 3.09
N ASP A 83 -2.35 -5.53 3.79
CA ASP A 83 -3.36 -4.47 3.94
C ASP A 83 -3.45 -3.92 5.38
N SER A 84 -2.45 -4.23 6.22
CA SER A 84 -2.40 -3.76 7.60
C SER A 84 -2.28 -2.23 7.63
N PRO A 85 -3.03 -1.52 8.49
CA PRO A 85 -2.92 -0.07 8.56
C PRO A 85 -1.49 0.37 8.89
N GLN A 86 -0.94 1.29 8.09
CA GLN A 86 0.38 1.86 8.31
C GLN A 86 0.32 2.90 9.42
N ILE A 87 1.31 2.85 10.32
CA ILE A 87 1.43 3.81 11.43
C ILE A 87 2.31 4.97 10.97
N PHE A 88 1.80 6.19 11.15
CA PHE A 88 2.54 7.43 10.95
C PHE A 88 2.61 8.20 12.26
N PHE A 89 3.79 8.69 12.62
CA PHE A 89 3.98 9.49 13.82
C PHE A 89 3.82 10.97 13.52
N THR A 90 3.32 11.71 14.51
CA THR A 90 3.38 13.18 14.52
C THR A 90 4.83 13.65 14.54
N ALA A 91 5.10 14.85 14.02
CA ALA A 91 6.45 15.41 14.00
C ALA A 91 7.08 15.56 15.41
N THR A 92 6.25 15.74 16.44
CA THR A 92 6.68 15.82 17.85
C THR A 92 6.84 14.46 18.53
N LEU A 93 6.50 13.37 17.82
CA LEU A 93 6.48 11.99 18.33
C LEU A 93 5.55 11.78 19.55
N SER A 94 4.68 12.74 19.84
CA SER A 94 3.73 12.69 20.98
C SER A 94 2.48 11.87 20.68
N GLY A 95 2.25 11.55 19.40
CA GLY A 95 1.11 10.78 18.94
C GLY A 95 1.35 10.13 17.59
N HIS A 96 0.40 9.29 17.17
CA HIS A 96 0.43 8.55 15.91
C HIS A 96 -0.97 8.47 15.29
N PHE A 97 -1.00 8.17 14.00
CA PHE A 97 -2.20 7.89 13.22
C PHE A 97 -2.04 6.55 12.51
N ARG A 98 -3.14 5.81 12.36
CA ARG A 98 -3.20 4.58 11.58
C ARG A 98 -3.92 4.88 10.29
N VAL A 99 -3.24 4.67 9.17
CA VAL A 99 -3.79 4.95 7.83
C VAL A 99 -4.01 3.61 7.14
N PRO A 100 -5.26 3.26 6.76
CA PRO A 100 -5.52 2.05 6.01
C PRO A 100 -4.94 2.20 4.60
N GLY A 101 -4.47 1.10 4.02
CA GLY A 101 -3.85 1.13 2.71
C GLY A 101 -3.40 -0.24 2.25
N VAL A 102 -2.48 -0.26 1.28
CA VAL A 102 -1.78 -1.46 0.83
C VAL A 102 -0.29 -1.21 0.96
N ASN A 103 0.39 -2.08 1.69
CA ASN A 103 1.83 -2.16 1.82
C ASN A 103 2.39 -3.14 0.80
N ILE A 104 3.56 -2.82 0.26
CA ILE A 104 4.30 -3.68 -0.65
C ILE A 104 5.76 -3.71 -0.21
N SER A 105 6.22 -4.85 0.30
CA SER A 105 7.65 -5.11 0.51
C SER A 105 8.23 -5.67 -0.78
N LEU A 106 9.23 -5.02 -1.34
CA LEU A 106 9.86 -5.41 -2.59
C LEU A 106 11.01 -6.40 -2.35
N GLY A 107 11.33 -7.20 -3.37
CA GLY A 107 12.43 -8.19 -3.30
C GLY A 107 13.81 -7.58 -3.02
N ASN A 108 14.02 -6.30 -3.34
CA ASN A 108 15.23 -5.56 -3.05
C ASN A 108 15.24 -4.88 -1.66
N HIS A 109 14.29 -5.23 -0.79
CA HIS A 109 14.07 -4.65 0.55
C HIS A 109 13.55 -3.21 0.57
N ASP A 110 13.25 -2.62 -0.59
CA ASP A 110 12.52 -1.36 -0.64
C ASP A 110 11.05 -1.58 -0.24
N TRP A 111 10.38 -0.49 0.13
CA TRP A 111 9.01 -0.55 0.64
C TRP A 111 8.14 0.52 0.01
N LEU A 112 6.93 0.13 -0.39
CA LEU A 112 5.88 1.03 -0.87
C LEU A 112 4.63 0.94 0.00
N PHE A 113 3.93 2.06 0.10
CA PHE A 113 2.60 2.14 0.68
C PHE A 113 1.69 3.00 -0.18
N PHE A 114 0.45 2.55 -0.37
CA PHE A 114 -0.61 3.28 -1.06
C PHE A 114 -1.84 3.43 -0.17
N SER A 115 -2.44 4.61 -0.18
CA SER A 115 -3.74 4.84 0.45
C SER A 115 -4.63 5.71 -0.43
N ALA A 116 -5.93 5.38 -0.46
CA ALA A 116 -6.97 6.23 -1.02
C ALA A 116 -7.39 7.35 -0.06
N ASP A 117 -7.07 7.20 1.24
CA ASP A 117 -7.25 8.27 2.20
C ASP A 117 -6.13 9.29 2.02
N GLN A 118 -6.46 10.57 2.10
CA GLN A 118 -5.42 11.59 2.10
C GLN A 118 -4.54 11.38 3.33
N VAL A 119 -3.26 11.04 3.10
CA VAL A 119 -2.28 11.01 4.17
C VAL A 119 -2.28 12.40 4.83
N PRO A 120 -2.41 12.50 6.17
CA PRO A 120 -2.53 13.80 6.83
C PRO A 120 -1.38 14.72 6.42
N LYS A 121 -1.70 15.99 6.09
CA LYS A 121 -0.72 16.99 5.60
C LYS A 121 0.52 17.14 6.49
N GLY A 122 0.46 16.74 7.76
CA GLY A 122 1.58 16.74 8.71
C GLY A 122 2.64 15.64 8.51
N VAL A 123 2.43 14.68 7.61
CA VAL A 123 3.44 13.65 7.25
C VAL A 123 4.28 14.07 6.04
N MET A 124 3.81 15.04 5.24
CA MET A 124 4.65 15.67 4.24
C MET A 124 5.71 16.49 4.97
N LEU A 125 6.94 15.97 5.02
CA LEU A 125 8.11 16.72 5.44
C LEU A 125 8.30 17.89 4.45
N SER A 126 7.62 19.01 4.70
CA SER A 126 8.01 20.28 4.11
C SER A 126 9.44 20.57 4.56
N ARG A 127 10.31 20.91 3.60
CA ARG A 127 11.67 21.40 3.87
C ARG A 127 11.68 22.53 4.92
N ASP A 128 10.58 23.27 5.04
CA ASP A 128 10.44 24.41 5.95
C ASP A 128 10.26 24.01 7.43
N ASN A 129 9.95 22.73 7.72
CA ASN A 129 9.69 22.24 9.08
C ASN A 129 10.88 21.49 9.70
N VAL A 130 12.07 21.53 9.10
CA VAL A 130 13.27 21.00 9.76
C VAL A 130 13.66 21.97 10.88
N PRO A 131 13.67 21.54 12.16
CA PRO A 131 14.14 22.38 13.25
C PRO A 131 15.57 22.82 12.95
N LYS A 132 15.81 24.13 12.86
CA LYS A 132 17.17 24.65 12.86
C LYS A 132 17.74 24.36 14.24
N LEU A 133 18.66 23.40 14.31
CA LEU A 133 19.51 23.21 15.48
C LEU A 133 20.21 24.54 15.74
N ARG A 134 19.88 25.16 16.87
CA ARG A 134 20.61 26.32 17.41
C ARG A 134 21.84 25.85 18.14
#